data_AF-A0AB94IMW3-F1
#
_entry.id   AF-A0AB94IMW3-F1
#
_cell.length_a   1.000
_cell.length_b   1.000
_cell.length_c   1.000
_cell.angle_alpha   90.00
_cell.angle_beta   90.00
_cell.angle_gamma   90.00
#
_symmetry.space_group_name_H-M   'P 1'
#
loop_
_entity.id
_entity.type
_entity.pdbx_description
1 polymer ?
#
loop_
_entity_poly.entity_id
_entity_poly.type
_entity_poly.pdbx_seq_one_letter_code
_entity_poly.pdbx_strand_id
1 'polypeptide(L)'
;MNFFTYFYEEDLAKFFYQKPQDFNKFSNRELLSYGLGATLYMPATRPNIHQEILSKKHEGLTSLAIDLEDAVGDNEVLGAETLLIDELVKLSGELNKGFLGIEDLPLMFVRIRSLEQFKRIIEQLGDATKLLTGVVLPKFTEGIGEEMLHEVLRIHSEQHPFYAMPILETAKVIQKETRMEELMNIKHLLDRYKENILNVRIGATDFCGLYGIRRSADTTVYDIAVLRDCISDIVNVFQRFDSPYVVSGPVWEYFSAKKRMLKPQLRQTPFRERYGVEGLKWRTKLIDENVDGLIQEILMDIANGLTGKTIIHPSHIKIVQALNVVSYEEYIDASNIINAANGNIGVMKSDFANKMNEIKPHYYWAKRIILKSKLYGVLHEEFTNIDLIKQEVYV
;
A
#
# COMPACT_ATOMS: atom_id res chain seq x y z
N MET A 1 9.72 4.69 -11.70
CA MET A 1 8.25 4.81 -11.46
C MET A 1 7.93 6.12 -10.77
N ASN A 2 6.71 6.64 -10.99
CA ASN A 2 6.15 7.82 -10.33
C ASN A 2 4.68 7.55 -9.96
N PHE A 3 4.18 8.09 -8.85
CA PHE A 3 2.78 7.91 -8.45
C PHE A 3 1.80 8.72 -9.32
N PHE A 4 2.21 9.88 -9.82
CA PHE A 4 1.30 10.86 -10.40
C PHE A 4 1.51 11.03 -11.92
N THR A 5 1.71 9.92 -12.64
CA THR A 5 1.97 9.91 -14.10
C THR A 5 0.81 10.45 -14.94
N TYR A 6 -0.35 10.69 -14.33
CA TYR A 6 -1.55 11.25 -14.94
C TYR A 6 -1.62 12.79 -14.83
N PHE A 7 -0.65 13.43 -14.19
CA PHE A 7 -0.49 14.89 -14.21
C PHE A 7 0.58 15.30 -15.20
N TYR A 8 0.32 16.39 -15.92
CA TYR A 8 1.34 17.06 -16.72
C TYR A 8 2.36 17.77 -15.82
N GLU A 9 3.54 18.07 -16.34
CA GLU A 9 4.59 18.77 -15.59
C GLU A 9 4.13 20.13 -15.02
N GLU A 10 3.24 20.83 -15.74
CA GLU A 10 2.65 22.09 -15.29
C GLU A 10 1.73 21.89 -14.08
N ASP A 11 0.91 20.84 -14.09
CA ASP A 11 0.06 20.48 -12.94
C ASP A 11 0.92 20.05 -11.74
N LEU A 12 1.97 19.26 -11.97
CA LEU A 12 2.91 18.88 -10.91
C LEU A 12 3.59 20.11 -10.30
N ALA A 13 4.06 21.04 -11.12
CA ALA A 13 4.68 22.28 -10.65
C ALA A 13 3.68 23.22 -9.94
N LYS A 14 2.40 23.14 -10.31
CA LYS A 14 1.33 23.91 -9.67
C LYS A 14 0.94 23.33 -8.31
N PHE A 15 0.75 22.02 -8.21
CA PHE A 15 0.22 21.40 -6.99
C PHE A 15 1.29 21.21 -5.92
N PHE A 16 2.53 20.90 -6.31
CA PHE A 16 3.54 20.41 -5.38
C PHE A 16 4.63 21.44 -5.10
N TYR A 17 4.72 21.86 -3.84
CA TYR A 17 5.87 22.58 -3.29
C TYR A 17 7.17 21.76 -3.41
N GLN A 18 7.06 20.45 -3.13
CA GLN A 18 8.13 19.48 -3.40
C GLN A 18 7.55 18.37 -4.27
N LYS A 19 8.06 18.21 -5.50
CA LYS A 19 7.61 17.16 -6.40
C LYS A 19 7.90 15.75 -5.84
N PRO A 20 7.01 14.77 -6.10
CA PRO A 20 7.29 13.36 -5.82
C PRO A 20 8.53 12.91 -6.59
N GLN A 21 9.42 12.17 -5.92
CA GLN A 21 10.62 11.61 -6.52
C GLN A 21 10.34 10.28 -7.20
N ASP A 22 11.04 10.03 -8.29
CA ASP A 22 11.02 8.72 -8.92
C ASP A 22 11.72 7.69 -8.05
N PHE A 23 11.19 6.46 -8.08
CA PHE A 23 11.79 5.30 -7.44
C PHE A 23 11.60 4.07 -8.32
N ASN A 24 12.37 3.03 -8.04
CA ASN A 24 12.31 1.75 -8.74
C ASN A 24 12.65 0.61 -7.78
N LYS A 25 12.57 -0.63 -8.25
CA LYS A 25 12.88 -1.83 -7.47
C LYS A 25 14.25 -1.81 -6.75
N PHE A 26 15.22 -1.05 -7.24
CA PHE A 26 16.58 -0.95 -6.66
C PHE A 26 16.73 0.20 -5.66
N SER A 27 15.67 0.97 -5.41
CA SER A 27 15.65 1.99 -4.37
C SER A 27 15.83 1.36 -2.99
N ASN A 28 16.35 2.14 -2.03
CA ASN A 28 16.57 1.63 -0.67
C ASN A 28 15.28 1.04 -0.08
N ARG A 29 15.40 -0.11 0.62
CA ARG A 29 14.28 -0.85 1.20
C ARG A 29 13.38 -0.01 2.10
N GLU A 30 13.96 0.87 2.93
CA GLU A 30 13.18 1.74 3.81
C GLU A 30 12.27 2.65 2.97
N LEU A 31 12.80 3.29 1.93
CA LEU A 31 11.99 4.09 1.01
C LEU A 31 10.93 3.22 0.30
N LEU A 32 11.32 2.07 -0.23
CA LEU A 32 10.39 1.15 -0.92
C LEU A 32 9.23 0.69 -0.04
N SER A 33 9.45 0.48 1.27
CA SER A 33 8.42 0.03 2.20
C SER A 33 7.25 1.03 2.33
N TYR A 34 7.52 2.32 2.15
CA TYR A 34 6.50 3.39 2.08
C TYR A 34 5.99 3.62 0.64
N GLY A 35 6.72 3.13 -0.37
CA GLY A 35 6.49 3.37 -1.79
C GLY A 35 5.50 2.41 -2.48
N LEU A 36 4.90 1.46 -1.74
CA LEU A 36 3.92 0.55 -2.33
C LEU A 36 2.64 1.26 -2.79
N GLY A 37 2.18 2.28 -2.06
CA GLY A 37 0.97 3.04 -2.38
C GLY A 37 -0.25 2.13 -2.52
N ALA A 38 -0.90 2.19 -3.68
CA ALA A 38 -2.03 1.34 -4.02
C ALA A 38 -1.55 0.06 -4.70
N THR A 39 -1.36 -1.03 -3.95
CA THR A 39 -0.95 -2.30 -4.53
C THR A 39 -2.13 -3.01 -5.17
N LEU A 40 -2.14 -3.08 -6.49
CA LEU A 40 -3.20 -3.74 -7.25
C LEU A 40 -3.06 -5.25 -7.23
N TYR A 41 -4.10 -5.96 -6.80
CA TYR A 41 -4.18 -7.41 -6.92
C TYR A 41 -4.82 -7.77 -8.26
N MET A 42 -4.19 -8.69 -8.98
CA MET A 42 -4.67 -9.22 -10.27
C MET A 42 -4.56 -10.73 -10.27
N PRO A 43 -5.59 -11.50 -10.68
CA PRO A 43 -5.48 -12.95 -10.75
C PRO A 43 -4.47 -13.35 -11.83
N ALA A 44 -3.68 -14.39 -11.56
CA ALA A 44 -2.71 -14.96 -12.51
C ALA A 44 -3.37 -15.51 -13.78
N THR A 45 -4.67 -15.81 -13.74
CA THR A 45 -5.45 -16.26 -14.91
C THR A 45 -5.83 -15.12 -15.86
N ARG A 46 -5.56 -13.87 -15.49
CA ARG A 46 -5.85 -12.73 -16.37
C ARG A 46 -4.88 -12.73 -17.56
N PRO A 47 -5.40 -12.67 -18.81
CA PRO A 47 -4.54 -12.65 -19.98
C PRO A 47 -3.88 -11.28 -20.18
N ASN A 48 -2.75 -11.26 -20.89
CA ASN A 48 -2.07 -10.04 -21.36
C ASN A 48 -1.59 -9.10 -20.25
N ILE A 49 -1.25 -9.62 -19.07
CA ILE A 49 -0.61 -8.86 -17.98
C ILE A 49 0.65 -8.14 -18.50
N HIS A 50 1.49 -8.83 -19.30
CA HIS A 50 2.69 -8.20 -19.88
C HIS A 50 2.35 -6.97 -20.73
N GLN A 51 1.28 -7.03 -21.54
CA GLN A 51 0.86 -5.90 -22.37
C GLN A 51 0.28 -4.75 -21.53
N GLU A 52 -0.51 -5.05 -20.50
CA GLU A 52 -1.04 -4.02 -19.59
C GLU A 52 0.10 -3.25 -18.89
N ILE A 53 1.17 -3.96 -18.51
CA ILE A 53 2.36 -3.38 -17.90
C ILE A 53 3.14 -2.53 -18.93
N LEU A 54 3.45 -3.09 -20.11
CA LEU A 54 4.23 -2.40 -21.14
C LEU A 54 3.53 -1.14 -21.68
N SER A 55 2.21 -1.21 -21.86
CA SER A 55 1.40 -0.07 -22.31
C SER A 55 1.13 0.95 -21.20
N LYS A 56 1.56 0.70 -19.97
CA LYS A 56 1.25 1.52 -18.78
C LYS A 56 -0.26 1.81 -18.68
N LYS A 57 -1.07 0.78 -18.95
CA LYS A 57 -2.55 0.88 -19.08
C LYS A 57 -3.21 1.56 -17.87
N HIS A 58 -2.68 1.31 -16.67
CA HIS A 58 -3.18 1.85 -15.42
C HIS A 58 -2.27 2.99 -14.97
N GLU A 59 -2.68 4.23 -15.22
CA GLU A 59 -1.91 5.42 -14.84
C GLU A 59 -1.63 5.44 -13.33
N GLY A 60 -0.41 5.84 -12.97
CA GLY A 60 0.04 5.90 -11.59
C GLY A 60 0.29 4.54 -10.94
N LEU A 61 0.06 3.40 -11.59
CA LEU A 61 0.30 2.10 -10.96
C LEU A 61 1.79 1.91 -10.63
N THR A 62 2.12 1.84 -9.33
CA THR A 62 3.50 1.65 -8.84
C THR A 62 3.75 0.28 -8.24
N SER A 63 2.71 -0.47 -7.84
CA SER A 63 2.88 -1.84 -7.34
C SER A 63 1.72 -2.76 -7.70
N LEU A 64 2.06 -4.01 -7.99
CA LEU A 64 1.18 -5.07 -8.47
C LEU A 64 1.49 -6.36 -7.70
N ALA A 65 0.47 -7.08 -7.25
CA ALA A 65 0.58 -8.47 -6.83
C ALA A 65 -0.25 -9.36 -7.76
N ILE A 66 0.42 -10.31 -8.41
CA ILE A 66 -0.24 -11.31 -9.26
C ILE A 66 -0.60 -12.52 -8.39
N ASP A 67 -1.89 -12.82 -8.31
CA ASP A 67 -2.47 -13.70 -7.30
C ASP A 67 -2.67 -15.12 -7.84
N LEU A 68 -2.01 -16.09 -7.20
CA LEU A 68 -2.19 -17.53 -7.40
C LEU A 68 -2.99 -18.19 -6.28
N GLU A 69 -3.42 -17.43 -5.26
CA GLU A 69 -4.11 -17.92 -4.07
C GLU A 69 -5.64 -17.77 -4.22
N ASP A 70 -6.31 -16.96 -3.40
CA ASP A 70 -7.78 -16.92 -3.30
C ASP A 70 -8.47 -16.42 -4.60
N ALA A 71 -7.74 -15.75 -5.49
CA ALA A 71 -8.28 -15.28 -6.77
C ALA A 71 -8.30 -16.36 -7.87
N VAL A 72 -7.80 -17.56 -7.59
CA VAL A 72 -7.72 -18.70 -8.52
C VAL A 72 -8.50 -19.88 -7.94
N GLY A 73 -9.25 -20.62 -8.75
CA GLY A 73 -9.91 -21.84 -8.26
C GLY A 73 -8.91 -22.97 -7.98
N ASP A 74 -9.20 -23.84 -7.02
CA ASP A 74 -8.28 -24.93 -6.61
C ASP A 74 -7.87 -25.85 -7.77
N ASN A 75 -8.77 -26.07 -8.74
CA ASN A 75 -8.50 -26.89 -9.93
C ASN A 75 -7.78 -26.14 -11.06
N GLU A 76 -7.61 -24.82 -10.93
CA GLU A 76 -7.02 -23.97 -11.96
C GLU A 76 -5.57 -23.61 -11.64
N VAL A 77 -5.07 -23.97 -10.45
CA VAL A 77 -3.77 -23.53 -9.93
C VAL A 77 -2.62 -23.80 -10.89
N LEU A 78 -2.50 -25.03 -11.41
CA LEU A 78 -1.42 -25.38 -12.36
C LEU A 78 -1.53 -24.60 -13.68
N GLY A 79 -2.76 -24.36 -14.14
CA GLY A 79 -3.01 -23.53 -15.32
C GLY A 79 -2.63 -22.07 -15.08
N ALA A 80 -2.98 -21.54 -13.91
CA ALA A 80 -2.62 -20.18 -13.50
C ALA A 80 -1.11 -20.00 -13.30
N GLU A 81 -0.41 -21.00 -12.74
CA GLU A 81 1.06 -21.03 -12.66
C GLU A 81 1.67 -20.93 -14.07
N THR A 82 1.18 -21.74 -15.01
CA THR A 82 1.66 -21.74 -16.41
C THR A 82 1.43 -20.39 -17.09
N LEU A 83 0.24 -19.80 -16.92
CA LEU A 83 -0.08 -18.48 -17.47
C LEU A 83 0.80 -17.38 -16.89
N LEU A 84 1.01 -17.37 -15.57
CA LEU A 84 1.90 -16.41 -14.91
C LEU A 84 3.32 -16.49 -15.49
N ILE A 85 3.86 -17.71 -15.63
CA ILE A 85 5.20 -17.93 -16.17
C ILE A 85 5.29 -17.41 -17.61
N ASP A 86 4.34 -17.77 -18.47
CA ASP A 86 4.29 -17.31 -19.86
C ASP A 86 4.23 -15.78 -19.97
N GLU A 87 3.39 -15.14 -19.15
CA GLU A 87 3.26 -13.67 -19.11
C GLU A 87 4.56 -12.98 -18.66
N LEU A 88 5.22 -13.47 -17.60
CA LEU A 88 6.48 -12.89 -17.12
C LEU A 88 7.67 -13.17 -18.04
N VAL A 89 7.72 -14.33 -18.69
CA VAL A 89 8.74 -14.66 -19.70
C VAL A 89 8.58 -13.76 -20.93
N LYS A 90 7.35 -13.54 -21.41
CA LYS A 90 7.08 -12.57 -22.48
C LYS A 90 7.52 -11.16 -22.09
N LEU A 91 7.17 -10.71 -20.89
CA LEU A 91 7.60 -9.40 -20.39
C LEU A 91 9.14 -9.28 -20.37
N SER A 92 9.83 -10.31 -19.86
CA SER A 92 11.31 -10.35 -19.87
C SER A 92 11.87 -10.29 -21.30
N GLY A 93 11.27 -11.01 -22.24
CA GLY A 93 11.64 -10.98 -23.65
C GLY A 93 11.47 -9.61 -24.29
N GLU A 94 10.41 -8.86 -23.94
CA GLU A 94 10.20 -7.50 -24.42
C GLU A 94 11.21 -6.51 -23.84
N LEU A 95 11.59 -6.62 -22.55
CA LEU A 95 12.64 -5.78 -21.97
C LEU A 95 14.00 -6.00 -22.62
N ASN A 96 14.32 -7.25 -23.00
CA ASN A 96 15.58 -7.56 -23.68
C ASN A 96 15.72 -6.89 -25.06
N LYS A 97 14.63 -6.38 -25.63
CA LYS A 97 14.67 -5.57 -26.86
C LYS A 97 15.13 -4.13 -26.61
N GLY A 98 15.19 -3.68 -25.35
CA GLY A 98 15.78 -2.41 -24.95
C GLY A 98 14.88 -1.17 -25.05
N PHE A 99 13.58 -1.33 -25.31
CA PHE A 99 12.63 -0.19 -25.36
C PHE A 99 12.20 0.30 -23.97
N LEU A 100 12.25 -0.56 -22.95
CA LEU A 100 11.89 -0.31 -21.56
C LEU A 100 12.91 -1.00 -20.66
N GLY A 101 13.25 -0.37 -19.54
CA GLY A 101 14.10 -0.95 -18.50
C GLY A 101 13.29 -1.59 -17.37
N ILE A 102 13.98 -2.32 -16.48
CA ILE A 102 13.35 -2.86 -15.25
C ILE A 102 12.92 -1.70 -14.32
N GLU A 103 13.63 -0.58 -14.38
CA GLU A 103 13.37 0.66 -13.65
C GLU A 103 12.04 1.35 -14.02
N ASP A 104 11.50 1.04 -15.20
CA ASP A 104 10.23 1.55 -15.69
C ASP A 104 9.02 0.72 -15.23
N LEU A 105 9.27 -0.51 -14.74
CA LEU A 105 8.22 -1.43 -14.33
C LEU A 105 7.66 -1.08 -12.94
N PRO A 106 6.37 -1.37 -12.68
CA PRO A 106 5.83 -1.37 -11.33
C PRO A 106 6.60 -2.36 -10.44
N LEU A 107 6.56 -2.19 -9.13
CA LEU A 107 7.00 -3.22 -8.20
C LEU A 107 6.08 -4.44 -8.34
N MET A 108 6.63 -5.57 -8.77
CA MET A 108 5.84 -6.77 -9.04
C MET A 108 6.05 -7.82 -7.96
N PHE A 109 4.96 -8.38 -7.48
CA PHE A 109 4.94 -9.45 -6.49
C PHE A 109 4.08 -10.60 -6.98
N VAL A 110 4.37 -11.81 -6.50
CA VAL A 110 3.49 -12.97 -6.69
C VAL A 110 2.92 -13.36 -5.34
N ARG A 111 1.60 -13.52 -5.23
CA ARG A 111 0.94 -14.07 -4.04
C ARG A 111 0.80 -15.57 -4.22
N ILE A 112 1.47 -16.33 -3.37
CA ILE A 112 1.60 -17.80 -3.47
C ILE A 112 0.67 -18.52 -2.51
N ARG A 113 0.37 -19.79 -2.74
CA ARG A 113 -0.40 -20.67 -1.84
C ARG A 113 0.46 -21.47 -0.86
N SER A 114 1.64 -21.90 -1.31
CA SER A 114 2.50 -22.79 -0.53
C SER A 114 3.98 -22.63 -0.91
N LEU A 115 4.86 -23.19 -0.09
CA LEU A 115 6.29 -23.20 -0.33
C LEU A 115 6.66 -23.99 -1.61
N GLU A 116 5.97 -25.09 -1.88
CA GLU A 116 6.20 -25.91 -3.08
C GLU A 116 5.81 -25.15 -4.34
N GLN A 117 4.69 -24.42 -4.31
CA GLN A 117 4.31 -23.54 -5.42
C GLN A 117 5.36 -22.45 -5.62
N PHE A 118 5.84 -21.84 -4.53
CA PHE A 118 6.86 -20.81 -4.62
C PHE A 118 8.14 -21.30 -5.32
N LYS A 119 8.66 -22.46 -4.88
CA LYS A 119 9.85 -23.09 -5.47
C LYS A 119 9.64 -23.40 -6.96
N ARG A 120 8.50 -23.99 -7.32
CA ARG A 120 8.16 -24.30 -8.73
C ARG A 120 8.12 -23.05 -9.62
N ILE A 121 7.50 -21.97 -9.14
CA ILE A 121 7.40 -20.71 -9.90
C ILE A 121 8.78 -20.11 -10.12
N ILE A 122 9.61 -20.03 -9.09
CA ILE A 122 10.95 -19.43 -9.19
C ILE A 122 11.86 -20.26 -10.09
N GLU A 123 11.80 -21.59 -10.00
CA GLU A 123 12.54 -22.49 -10.87
C GLU A 123 12.14 -22.31 -12.34
N GLN A 124 10.85 -22.30 -12.64
CA GLN A 124 10.35 -22.17 -14.02
C GLN A 124 10.52 -20.78 -14.61
N LEU A 125 10.48 -19.71 -13.79
CA LEU A 125 10.76 -18.35 -14.25
C LEU A 125 12.23 -18.15 -14.63
N GLY A 126 13.15 -18.87 -13.97
CA GLY A 126 14.59 -18.70 -14.20
C GLY A 126 15.00 -17.23 -14.08
N ASP A 127 15.65 -16.71 -15.12
CA ASP A 127 16.10 -15.31 -15.18
C ASP A 127 14.96 -14.28 -15.10
N ALA A 128 13.73 -14.64 -15.52
CA ALA A 128 12.58 -13.75 -15.44
C ALA A 128 12.20 -13.42 -13.98
N THR A 129 12.69 -14.18 -12.99
CA THR A 129 12.57 -13.85 -11.56
C THR A 129 13.12 -12.45 -11.24
N LYS A 130 14.10 -11.96 -12.01
CA LYS A 130 14.68 -10.61 -11.84
C LYS A 130 13.64 -9.49 -12.02
N LEU A 131 12.52 -9.76 -12.70
CA LEU A 131 11.39 -8.84 -12.84
C LEU A 131 10.65 -8.63 -11.51
N LEU A 132 10.61 -9.64 -10.64
CA LEU A 132 9.82 -9.63 -9.41
C LEU A 132 10.56 -8.88 -8.30
N THR A 133 9.90 -7.91 -7.67
CA THR A 133 10.34 -7.26 -6.43
C THR A 133 10.22 -8.19 -5.23
N GLY A 134 9.32 -9.18 -5.26
CA GLY A 134 9.17 -10.08 -4.15
C GLY A 134 7.98 -11.02 -4.22
N VAL A 135 7.59 -11.51 -3.06
CA VAL A 135 6.50 -12.48 -2.85
C VAL A 135 5.57 -12.00 -1.74
N VAL A 136 4.28 -12.26 -1.90
CA VAL A 136 3.26 -12.07 -0.87
C VAL A 136 2.96 -13.41 -0.23
N LEU A 137 3.05 -13.49 1.10
CA LEU A 137 2.92 -14.73 1.87
C LEU A 137 1.58 -14.71 2.62
N PRO A 138 0.50 -15.28 2.05
CA PRO A 138 -0.79 -15.34 2.73
C PRO A 138 -0.74 -16.27 3.93
N LYS A 139 -1.69 -16.08 4.84
CA LYS A 139 -1.92 -16.92 6.03
C LYS A 139 -0.61 -17.17 6.80
N PHE A 140 0.24 -16.14 6.91
CA PHE A 140 1.58 -16.24 7.47
C PHE A 140 1.50 -16.57 8.97
N THR A 141 2.30 -17.56 9.38
CA THR A 141 2.46 -18.00 10.78
C THR A 141 3.94 -18.29 11.04
N GLU A 142 4.33 -18.41 12.31
CA GLU A 142 5.71 -18.81 12.65
C GLU A 142 6.11 -20.14 11.99
N GLY A 143 5.24 -21.15 12.06
CA GLY A 143 5.56 -22.52 11.65
C GLY A 143 5.79 -22.72 10.15
N ILE A 144 5.13 -21.95 9.28
CA ILE A 144 5.30 -22.02 7.81
C ILE A 144 6.24 -20.90 7.32
N GLY A 145 6.27 -19.78 8.05
CA GLY A 145 6.95 -18.57 7.64
C GLY A 145 8.46 -18.71 7.54
N GLU A 146 9.09 -19.50 8.42
CA GLU A 146 10.55 -19.62 8.44
C GLU A 146 11.10 -20.23 7.14
N GLU A 147 10.51 -21.31 6.65
CA GLU A 147 10.93 -21.93 5.39
C GLU A 147 10.67 -21.02 4.17
N MET A 148 9.55 -20.28 4.18
CA MET A 148 9.26 -19.29 3.13
C MET A 148 10.27 -18.15 3.13
N LEU A 149 10.65 -17.63 4.30
CA LEU A 149 11.63 -16.55 4.42
C LEU A 149 13.05 -17.01 4.09
N HIS A 150 13.41 -18.25 4.39
CA HIS A 150 14.65 -18.86 3.91
C HIS A 150 14.72 -18.88 2.38
N GLU A 151 13.64 -19.23 1.71
CA GLU A 151 13.60 -19.21 0.24
C GLU A 151 13.69 -17.79 -0.33
N VAL A 152 13.03 -16.81 0.30
CA VAL A 152 13.19 -15.39 -0.04
C VAL A 152 14.64 -14.94 0.10
N LEU A 153 15.30 -15.31 1.20
CA LEU A 153 16.71 -14.97 1.43
C LEU A 153 17.63 -15.61 0.38
N ARG A 154 17.34 -16.84 -0.06
CA ARG A 154 18.10 -17.54 -1.11
C ARG A 154 18.03 -16.82 -2.46
N ILE A 155 16.88 -16.21 -2.77
CA ILE A 155 16.65 -15.49 -4.03
C ILE A 155 17.21 -14.06 -3.97
N HIS A 156 17.17 -13.44 -2.80
CA HIS A 156 17.62 -12.07 -2.58
C HIS A 156 19.12 -11.90 -2.84
N SER A 157 19.48 -10.82 -3.55
CA SER A 157 20.87 -10.35 -3.69
C SER A 157 20.92 -8.83 -3.75
N GLU A 158 22.09 -8.24 -3.53
CA GLU A 158 22.27 -6.78 -3.64
C GLU A 158 21.95 -6.25 -5.04
N GLN A 159 22.27 -7.03 -6.09
CA GLN A 159 22.01 -6.66 -7.49
C GLN A 159 20.56 -6.93 -7.90
N HIS A 160 19.90 -7.89 -7.26
CA HIS A 160 18.52 -8.27 -7.53
C HIS A 160 17.76 -8.41 -6.21
N PRO A 161 17.28 -7.28 -5.64
CA PRO A 161 16.55 -7.32 -4.39
C PRO A 161 15.24 -8.10 -4.57
N PHE A 162 14.98 -8.99 -3.63
CA PHE A 162 13.74 -9.76 -3.56
C PHE A 162 13.24 -9.77 -2.11
N TYR A 163 11.99 -9.40 -1.89
CA TYR A 163 11.44 -9.18 -0.54
C TYR A 163 10.19 -10.00 -0.26
N ALA A 164 9.88 -10.20 1.02
CA ALA A 164 8.65 -10.80 1.50
C ALA A 164 7.65 -9.73 1.96
N MET A 165 6.36 -10.00 1.71
CA MET A 165 5.24 -9.28 2.32
C MET A 165 4.29 -10.28 3.00
N PRO A 166 4.51 -10.61 4.29
CA PRO A 166 3.63 -11.50 5.03
C PRO A 166 2.25 -10.86 5.27
N ILE A 167 1.19 -11.66 5.13
CA ILE A 167 -0.19 -11.26 5.45
C ILE A 167 -0.62 -11.93 6.76
N LEU A 168 -1.04 -11.10 7.71
CA LEU A 168 -1.64 -11.52 8.98
C LEU A 168 -3.15 -11.70 8.78
N GLU A 169 -3.59 -12.94 8.68
CA GLU A 169 -4.98 -13.25 8.30
C GLU A 169 -5.51 -14.59 8.83
N THR A 170 -4.80 -15.22 9.78
CA THR A 170 -5.15 -16.55 10.31
C THR A 170 -6.02 -16.51 11.56
N ALA A 171 -6.66 -17.65 11.89
CA ALA A 171 -7.43 -17.82 13.11
C ALA A 171 -6.62 -17.48 14.37
N LYS A 172 -5.36 -17.89 14.42
CA LYS A 172 -4.47 -17.61 15.55
C LYS A 172 -4.20 -16.12 15.78
N VAL A 173 -4.29 -15.30 14.74
CA VAL A 173 -4.12 -13.85 14.85
C VAL A 173 -5.42 -13.16 15.30
N ILE A 174 -6.58 -13.60 14.80
CA ILE A 174 -7.85 -12.93 15.12
C ILE A 174 -8.46 -13.39 16.44
N GLN A 175 -8.22 -14.63 16.89
CA GLN A 175 -8.77 -15.18 18.13
C GLN A 175 -7.98 -14.69 19.35
N LYS A 176 -8.69 -14.17 20.35
CA LYS A 176 -8.08 -13.46 21.49
C LYS A 176 -7.22 -14.38 22.37
N GLU A 177 -7.56 -15.66 22.42
CA GLU A 177 -6.88 -16.71 23.17
C GLU A 177 -5.43 -16.91 22.70
N THR A 178 -5.15 -16.70 21.41
CA THR A 178 -3.86 -17.00 20.77
C THR A 178 -3.18 -15.78 20.16
N ARG A 179 -3.93 -14.70 19.89
CA ARG A 179 -3.47 -13.51 19.18
C ARG A 179 -2.12 -12.98 19.65
N MET A 180 -1.97 -12.70 20.93
CA MET A 180 -0.76 -12.03 21.41
C MET A 180 0.46 -12.94 21.31
N GLU A 181 0.31 -14.24 21.56
CA GLU A 181 1.38 -15.21 21.40
C GLU A 181 1.80 -15.30 19.93
N GLU A 182 0.85 -15.49 19.01
CA GLU A 182 1.14 -15.60 17.58
C GLU A 182 1.74 -14.30 17.00
N LEU A 183 1.22 -13.12 17.38
CA LEU A 183 1.78 -11.84 16.93
C LEU A 183 3.23 -11.66 17.39
N MET A 184 3.56 -12.06 18.62
CA MET A 184 4.94 -12.01 19.13
C MET A 184 5.84 -13.01 18.42
N ASN A 185 5.39 -14.24 18.20
CA ASN A 185 6.14 -15.26 17.47
C ASN A 185 6.43 -14.83 16.02
N ILE A 186 5.42 -14.31 15.32
CA ILE A 186 5.60 -13.74 13.98
C ILE A 186 6.58 -12.57 14.04
N LYS A 187 6.45 -11.64 14.99
CA LYS A 187 7.36 -10.49 15.14
C LYS A 187 8.81 -10.95 15.34
N HIS A 188 9.05 -11.91 16.23
CA HIS A 188 10.37 -12.47 16.48
C HIS A 188 10.96 -13.13 15.23
N LEU A 189 10.14 -13.89 14.49
CA LEU A 189 10.55 -14.45 13.21
C LEU A 189 10.91 -13.36 12.20
N LEU A 190 10.03 -12.39 11.97
CA LEU A 190 10.29 -11.30 11.00
C LEU A 190 11.54 -10.51 11.36
N ASP A 191 11.83 -10.28 12.66
CA ASP A 191 13.01 -9.54 13.11
C ASP A 191 14.32 -10.24 12.74
N ARG A 192 14.33 -11.58 12.68
CA ARG A 192 15.48 -12.35 12.17
C ARG A 192 15.75 -12.12 10.68
N TYR A 193 14.71 -11.74 9.93
CA TYR A 193 14.73 -11.51 8.47
C TYR A 193 14.42 -10.06 8.11
N LYS A 194 14.68 -9.10 9.02
CA LYS A 194 14.22 -7.70 8.92
C LYS A 194 14.51 -7.05 7.56
N GLU A 195 15.70 -7.30 7.01
CA GLU A 195 16.14 -6.72 5.74
C GLU A 195 15.51 -7.37 4.50
N ASN A 196 14.83 -8.50 4.66
CA ASN A 196 14.08 -9.17 3.61
C ASN A 196 12.57 -8.87 3.67
N ILE A 197 12.08 -8.24 4.73
CA ILE A 197 10.67 -7.86 4.85
C ILE A 197 10.47 -6.44 4.31
N LEU A 198 9.60 -6.32 3.30
CA LEU A 198 9.25 -5.02 2.73
C LEU A 198 8.07 -4.38 3.44
N ASN A 199 7.04 -5.16 3.76
CA ASN A 199 5.79 -4.66 4.33
C ASN A 199 5.02 -5.79 5.03
N VAL A 200 4.31 -5.50 6.12
CA VAL A 200 3.38 -6.44 6.77
C VAL A 200 1.94 -6.05 6.40
N ARG A 201 1.12 -7.03 6.01
CA ARG A 201 -0.23 -6.78 5.52
C ARG A 201 -1.28 -7.38 6.45
N ILE A 202 -2.50 -6.87 6.35
CA ILE A 202 -3.65 -7.33 7.13
C ILE A 202 -4.72 -7.90 6.19
N GLY A 203 -5.07 -9.17 6.34
CA GLY A 203 -6.12 -9.84 5.56
C GLY A 203 -7.48 -9.74 6.24
N ALA A 204 -8.12 -8.57 6.14
CA ALA A 204 -9.41 -8.34 6.81
C ALA A 204 -10.56 -9.20 6.26
N THR A 205 -10.49 -9.65 5.01
CA THR A 205 -11.50 -10.51 4.38
C THR A 205 -11.49 -11.92 4.98
N ASP A 206 -10.32 -12.55 5.12
CA ASP A 206 -10.17 -13.84 5.79
C ASP A 206 -10.62 -13.77 7.25
N PHE A 207 -10.20 -12.73 7.99
CA PHE A 207 -10.67 -12.50 9.35
C PHE A 207 -12.19 -12.38 9.44
N CYS A 208 -12.82 -11.60 8.55
CA CYS A 208 -14.27 -11.53 8.44
C CYS A 208 -14.89 -12.91 8.16
N GLY A 209 -14.30 -13.68 7.23
CA GLY A 209 -14.75 -15.02 6.85
C GLY A 209 -14.78 -16.00 8.01
N LEU A 210 -13.78 -15.96 8.90
CA LEU A 210 -13.73 -16.81 10.10
C LEU A 210 -14.88 -16.58 11.08
N TYR A 211 -15.52 -15.41 11.05
CA TYR A 211 -16.68 -15.06 11.86
C TYR A 211 -17.99 -14.98 11.06
N GLY A 212 -17.98 -15.35 9.78
CA GLY A 212 -19.15 -15.24 8.91
C GLY A 212 -19.62 -13.81 8.66
N ILE A 213 -18.72 -12.83 8.81
CA ILE A 213 -19.03 -11.41 8.62
C ILE A 213 -18.83 -11.08 7.13
N ARG A 214 -19.83 -10.43 6.51
CA ARG A 214 -19.67 -9.76 5.21
C ARG A 214 -19.89 -8.28 5.42
N ARG A 215 -18.88 -7.47 5.08
CA ARG A 215 -18.96 -6.02 5.23
C ARG A 215 -20.00 -5.42 4.29
N SER A 216 -20.33 -4.15 4.49
CA SER A 216 -21.05 -3.32 3.51
C SER A 216 -20.14 -2.18 3.06
N ALA A 217 -20.49 -1.49 1.97
CA ALA A 217 -19.75 -0.31 1.52
C ALA A 217 -19.83 0.89 2.51
N ASP A 218 -20.76 0.83 3.47
CA ASP A 218 -20.95 1.85 4.51
C ASP A 218 -20.24 1.48 5.83
N THR A 219 -19.49 0.38 5.87
CA THR A 219 -18.85 -0.16 7.09
C THR A 219 -17.36 -0.38 6.86
N THR A 220 -16.53 0.38 7.56
CA THR A 220 -15.06 0.22 7.52
C THR A 220 -14.61 -0.99 8.36
N VAL A 221 -13.38 -1.46 8.16
CA VAL A 221 -12.78 -2.46 9.07
C VAL A 221 -12.76 -2.02 10.53
N TYR A 222 -12.74 -0.71 10.79
CA TYR A 222 -12.66 -0.13 12.14
C TYR A 222 -14.01 -0.10 12.87
N ASP A 223 -15.12 -0.23 12.14
CA ASP A 223 -16.46 -0.35 12.72
C ASP A 223 -16.75 -1.76 13.24
N ILE A 224 -15.99 -2.76 12.77
CA ILE A 224 -16.14 -4.16 13.17
C ILE A 224 -15.24 -4.41 14.38
N ALA A 225 -15.85 -4.51 15.56
CA ALA A 225 -15.10 -4.56 16.83
C ALA A 225 -13.99 -5.62 16.86
N VAL A 226 -14.25 -6.84 16.37
CA VAL A 226 -13.26 -7.93 16.36
C VAL A 226 -12.06 -7.59 15.47
N LEU A 227 -12.29 -6.93 14.32
CA LEU A 227 -11.24 -6.47 13.42
C LEU A 227 -10.49 -5.27 14.00
N ARG A 228 -11.22 -4.26 14.47
CA ARG A 228 -10.64 -3.05 15.08
C ARG A 228 -9.67 -3.41 16.21
N ASP A 229 -10.09 -4.28 17.13
CA ASP A 229 -9.26 -4.68 18.25
C ASP A 229 -8.03 -5.47 17.79
N CYS A 230 -8.18 -6.32 16.75
CA CYS A 230 -7.05 -7.03 16.16
C CYS A 230 -6.06 -6.11 15.43
N ILE A 231 -6.56 -5.14 14.64
CA ILE A 231 -5.72 -4.13 13.97
C ILE A 231 -4.96 -3.31 15.01
N SER A 232 -5.61 -2.93 16.12
CA SER A 232 -4.95 -2.25 17.24
C SER A 232 -3.77 -3.07 17.78
N ASP A 233 -3.95 -4.36 18.02
CA ASP A 233 -2.88 -5.24 18.51
C ASP A 233 -1.76 -5.43 17.47
N ILE A 234 -2.11 -5.56 16.18
CA ILE A 234 -1.13 -5.62 15.08
C ILE A 234 -0.29 -4.34 15.03
N VAL A 235 -0.92 -3.16 15.06
CA VAL A 235 -0.22 -1.87 15.09
C VAL A 235 0.68 -1.78 16.32
N ASN A 236 0.18 -2.18 17.49
CA ASN A 236 0.93 -2.17 18.74
C ASN A 236 2.20 -3.03 18.65
N VAL A 237 2.16 -4.20 18.01
CA VAL A 237 3.30 -5.12 17.91
C VAL A 237 4.27 -4.71 16.80
N PHE A 238 3.76 -4.38 15.61
CA PHE A 238 4.59 -4.23 14.40
C PHE A 238 5.07 -2.80 14.15
N GLN A 239 4.45 -1.76 14.73
CA GLN A 239 4.80 -0.36 14.43
C GLN A 239 5.52 0.38 15.59
N ARG A 240 6.03 -0.36 16.58
CA ARG A 240 6.81 0.23 17.69
C ARG A 240 8.06 0.94 17.17
N PHE A 241 8.37 2.10 17.76
CA PHE A 241 9.42 3.00 17.28
C PHE A 241 10.84 2.40 17.28
N ASP A 242 11.08 1.36 18.08
CA ASP A 242 12.37 0.71 18.26
C ASP A 242 12.67 -0.38 17.22
N SER A 243 11.63 -1.04 16.68
CA SER A 243 11.77 -2.02 15.59
C SER A 243 10.53 -2.02 14.68
N PRO A 244 10.28 -0.91 13.94
CA PRO A 244 9.03 -0.72 13.21
C PRO A 244 9.02 -1.45 11.86
N TYR A 245 7.87 -1.95 11.48
CA TYR A 245 7.52 -2.33 10.12
C TYR A 245 6.53 -1.32 9.54
N VAL A 246 6.55 -1.18 8.22
CA VAL A 246 5.43 -0.53 7.52
C VAL A 246 4.31 -1.56 7.40
N VAL A 247 3.12 -1.16 7.83
CA VAL A 247 1.91 -1.98 7.76
C VAL A 247 0.95 -1.35 6.76
N SER A 248 0.47 -2.12 5.78
CA SER A 248 -0.48 -1.61 4.77
C SER A 248 -1.95 -1.77 5.20
N GLY A 249 -2.79 -0.81 4.82
CA GLY A 249 -4.24 -0.91 4.97
C GLY A 249 -4.82 -2.17 4.30
N PRO A 250 -5.84 -2.81 4.90
CA PRO A 250 -6.47 -4.00 4.34
C PRO A 250 -7.23 -3.68 3.04
N VAL A 251 -7.65 -4.71 2.32
CA VAL A 251 -8.39 -4.54 1.04
C VAL A 251 -9.74 -3.86 1.24
N TRP A 252 -10.06 -2.91 0.34
CA TRP A 252 -11.43 -2.43 0.14
C TRP A 252 -12.13 -3.23 -0.96
N GLU A 253 -13.26 -3.86 -0.64
CA GLU A 253 -13.91 -4.89 -1.48
C GLU A 253 -14.93 -4.34 -2.49
N TYR A 254 -15.12 -3.01 -2.55
CA TYR A 254 -16.16 -2.38 -3.38
C TYR A 254 -15.55 -1.50 -4.46
N PHE A 255 -16.08 -1.64 -5.67
CA PHE A 255 -15.71 -0.83 -6.84
C PHE A 255 -16.93 -0.51 -7.74
N SER A 256 -18.15 -0.81 -7.29
CA SER A 256 -19.40 -0.51 -8.01
C SER A 256 -20.49 0.03 -7.07
N ALA A 257 -21.33 0.90 -7.63
CA ALA A 257 -22.44 1.55 -6.94
C ALA A 257 -23.56 0.53 -6.61
N LYS A 258 -23.90 0.39 -5.33
CA LYS A 258 -25.17 -0.20 -4.87
C LYS A 258 -26.01 0.87 -4.18
N LYS A 259 -27.35 0.74 -4.24
CA LYS A 259 -28.26 1.60 -3.46
C LYS A 259 -27.92 1.49 -1.98
N ARG A 260 -27.60 2.63 -1.35
CA ARG A 260 -27.15 2.72 0.05
C ARG A 260 -28.34 2.68 1.00
N MET A 261 -28.09 2.22 2.23
CA MET A 261 -29.06 2.30 3.33
C MET A 261 -28.70 3.38 4.36
N LEU A 262 -27.41 3.70 4.53
CA LEU A 262 -26.93 4.69 5.49
C LEU A 262 -26.61 6.05 4.86
N LYS A 263 -26.50 7.09 5.70
CA LYS A 263 -26.16 8.44 5.25
C LYS A 263 -24.66 8.54 4.89
N PRO A 264 -24.28 9.34 3.87
CA PRO A 264 -22.89 9.50 3.47
C PRO A 264 -22.03 10.18 4.55
N GLN A 265 -20.78 9.76 4.69
CA GLN A 265 -19.86 10.27 5.73
C GLN A 265 -18.89 11.37 5.24
N LEU A 266 -18.82 11.64 3.92
CA LEU A 266 -18.06 12.79 3.40
C LEU A 266 -18.68 14.13 3.81
N ARG A 267 -17.92 14.95 4.54
CA ARG A 267 -18.32 16.32 4.92
C ARG A 267 -18.58 17.17 3.68
N GLN A 268 -19.63 17.99 3.71
CA GLN A 268 -19.96 18.90 2.59
C GLN A 268 -19.05 20.12 2.53
N THR A 269 -18.66 20.64 3.69
CA THR A 269 -17.94 21.90 3.84
C THR A 269 -16.68 22.00 2.97
N PRO A 270 -15.75 21.01 2.97
CA PRO A 270 -14.52 21.12 2.17
C PRO A 270 -14.77 21.24 0.66
N PHE A 271 -15.81 20.57 0.17
CA PHE A 271 -16.16 20.58 -1.25
C PHE A 271 -16.84 21.90 -1.64
N ARG A 272 -17.75 22.39 -0.79
CA ARG A 272 -18.49 23.64 -1.03
C ARG A 272 -17.59 24.86 -0.94
N GLU A 273 -16.73 24.93 0.06
CA GLU A 273 -15.82 26.07 0.24
C GLU A 273 -14.83 26.17 -0.93
N ARG A 274 -14.36 25.02 -1.43
CA ARG A 274 -13.33 24.98 -2.47
C ARG A 274 -13.87 25.15 -3.88
N TYR A 275 -15.04 24.58 -4.20
CA TYR A 275 -15.58 24.55 -5.56
C TYR A 275 -17.07 24.92 -5.68
N GLY A 276 -17.67 25.47 -4.62
CA GLY A 276 -19.06 25.89 -4.63
C GLY A 276 -20.04 24.76 -4.97
N VAL A 277 -20.98 25.04 -5.89
CA VAL A 277 -22.00 24.08 -6.32
C VAL A 277 -21.40 22.88 -7.07
N GLU A 278 -20.35 23.10 -7.87
CA GLU A 278 -19.67 22.01 -8.58
C GLU A 278 -18.97 21.05 -7.62
N GLY A 279 -18.42 21.57 -6.51
CA GLY A 279 -17.90 20.73 -5.44
C GLY A 279 -18.95 19.83 -4.81
N LEU A 280 -20.17 20.36 -4.60
CA LEU A 280 -21.28 19.57 -4.07
C LEU A 280 -21.74 18.47 -5.04
N LYS A 281 -21.79 18.75 -6.35
CA LYS A 281 -22.09 17.74 -7.37
C LYS A 281 -21.06 16.63 -7.39
N TRP A 282 -19.78 17.00 -7.38
CA TRP A 282 -18.68 16.03 -7.36
C TRP A 282 -18.68 15.20 -6.07
N ARG A 283 -18.93 15.81 -4.91
CA ARG A 283 -19.14 15.07 -3.66
C ARG A 283 -20.25 14.04 -3.80
N THR A 284 -21.38 14.40 -4.42
CA THR A 284 -22.48 13.47 -4.69
C THR A 284 -22.02 12.32 -5.59
N LYS A 285 -21.23 12.59 -6.63
CA LYS A 285 -20.64 11.53 -7.48
C LYS A 285 -19.76 10.55 -6.69
N LEU A 286 -18.85 11.05 -5.85
CA LEU A 286 -18.00 10.19 -5.00
C LEU A 286 -18.83 9.31 -4.05
N ILE A 287 -19.94 9.86 -3.56
CA ILE A 287 -20.89 9.13 -2.70
C ILE A 287 -21.64 8.07 -3.52
N ASP A 288 -22.11 8.41 -4.72
CA ASP A 288 -22.86 7.50 -5.58
C ASP A 288 -21.99 6.32 -6.03
N GLU A 289 -20.68 6.55 -6.21
CA GLU A 289 -19.70 5.51 -6.58
C GLU A 289 -19.18 4.69 -5.37
N ASN A 290 -19.69 4.92 -4.15
CA ASN A 290 -19.21 4.29 -2.90
C ASN A 290 -17.72 4.53 -2.60
N VAL A 291 -17.15 5.60 -3.15
CA VAL A 291 -15.74 5.98 -2.97
C VAL A 291 -15.51 6.64 -1.60
N ASP A 292 -16.54 7.22 -1.00
CA ASP A 292 -16.46 7.80 0.34
C ASP A 292 -16.09 6.79 1.42
N GLY A 293 -16.61 5.56 1.35
CA GLY A 293 -16.24 4.48 2.27
C GLY A 293 -14.75 4.14 2.17
N LEU A 294 -14.23 4.07 0.94
CA LEU A 294 -12.79 3.90 0.68
C LEU A 294 -11.97 5.06 1.27
N ILE A 295 -12.36 6.31 0.99
CA ILE A 295 -11.67 7.50 1.51
C ILE A 295 -11.67 7.47 3.05
N GLN A 296 -12.81 7.18 3.66
CA GLN A 296 -12.94 7.11 5.11
C GLN A 296 -12.03 6.03 5.70
N GLU A 297 -12.03 4.83 5.13
CA GLU A 297 -11.17 3.74 5.62
C GLU A 297 -9.68 4.10 5.46
N ILE A 298 -9.27 4.71 4.34
CA ILE A 298 -7.87 5.16 4.15
C ILE A 298 -7.49 6.23 5.18
N LEU A 299 -8.37 7.19 5.48
CA LEU A 299 -8.11 8.20 6.50
C LEU A 299 -7.95 7.57 7.89
N MET A 300 -8.73 6.52 8.20
CA MET A 300 -8.57 5.74 9.43
C MET A 300 -7.29 4.89 9.41
N ASP A 301 -6.91 4.29 8.27
CA ASP A 301 -5.65 3.59 8.07
C ASP A 301 -4.48 4.52 8.44
N ILE A 302 -4.45 5.73 7.85
CA ILE A 302 -3.41 6.75 8.11
C ILE A 302 -3.41 7.19 9.58
N ALA A 303 -4.58 7.44 10.16
CA ALA A 303 -4.71 7.85 11.56
C ALA A 303 -4.18 6.79 12.55
N ASN A 304 -4.27 5.51 12.18
CA ASN A 304 -3.72 4.38 12.95
C ASN A 304 -2.27 4.04 12.56
N GLY A 305 -1.64 4.83 11.69
CA GLY A 305 -0.24 4.66 11.31
C GLY A 305 0.02 3.69 10.16
N LEU A 306 -1.01 3.16 9.50
CA LEU A 306 -0.86 2.32 8.31
C LEU A 306 -0.48 3.19 7.11
N THR A 307 0.15 2.60 6.10
CA THR A 307 0.61 3.31 4.90
C THR A 307 0.38 2.48 3.65
N GLY A 308 -0.18 3.11 2.62
CA GLY A 308 -0.64 2.41 1.43
C GLY A 308 -1.85 1.50 1.71
N LYS A 309 -2.33 0.84 0.67
CA LYS A 309 -3.50 -0.04 0.75
C LYS A 309 -3.46 -1.07 -0.36
N THR A 310 -3.91 -2.27 -0.08
CA THR A 310 -4.18 -3.25 -1.12
C THR A 310 -5.50 -2.91 -1.82
N ILE A 311 -5.51 -2.90 -3.16
CA ILE A 311 -6.69 -2.58 -3.97
C ILE A 311 -6.98 -3.72 -4.97
N ILE A 312 -8.25 -3.86 -5.34
CA ILE A 312 -8.70 -4.87 -6.31
C ILE A 312 -9.20 -4.26 -7.63
N HIS A 313 -9.18 -2.93 -7.73
CA HIS A 313 -9.68 -2.22 -8.91
C HIS A 313 -8.84 -0.96 -9.21
N PRO A 314 -8.47 -0.70 -10.47
CA PRO A 314 -7.62 0.45 -10.85
C PRO A 314 -8.17 1.82 -10.45
N SER A 315 -9.50 1.99 -10.35
CA SER A 315 -10.10 3.27 -9.93
C SER A 315 -9.65 3.73 -8.54
N HIS A 316 -9.15 2.83 -7.69
CA HIS A 316 -8.67 3.17 -6.34
C HIS A 316 -7.27 3.79 -6.34
N ILE A 317 -6.50 3.66 -7.42
CA ILE A 317 -5.10 4.08 -7.51
C ILE A 317 -4.96 5.56 -7.15
N LYS A 318 -5.66 6.43 -7.89
CA LYS A 318 -5.58 7.89 -7.74
C LYS A 318 -5.96 8.32 -6.32
N ILE A 319 -6.99 7.71 -5.74
CA ILE A 319 -7.49 8.04 -4.39
C ILE A 319 -6.46 7.66 -3.32
N VAL A 320 -5.96 6.42 -3.35
CA VAL A 320 -4.98 5.95 -2.35
C VAL A 320 -3.70 6.79 -2.42
N GLN A 321 -3.23 7.14 -3.62
CA GLN A 321 -2.03 7.95 -3.80
C GLN A 321 -2.22 9.38 -3.31
N ALA A 322 -3.30 10.04 -3.74
CA ALA A 322 -3.63 11.40 -3.33
C ALA A 322 -3.72 11.52 -1.81
N LEU A 323 -4.33 10.55 -1.12
CA LEU A 323 -4.44 10.57 0.35
C LEU A 323 -3.12 10.28 1.07
N ASN A 324 -2.09 9.75 0.39
CA ASN A 324 -0.77 9.55 0.97
C ASN A 324 0.16 10.77 0.82
N VAL A 325 -0.22 11.77 0.02
CA VAL A 325 0.54 13.03 -0.15
C VAL A 325 0.66 13.78 1.17
N VAL A 326 1.81 14.41 1.38
CA VAL A 326 2.11 15.18 2.59
C VAL A 326 1.62 16.61 2.41
N SER A 327 0.90 17.13 3.40
CA SER A 327 0.50 18.55 3.40
C SER A 327 1.71 19.46 3.68
N TYR A 328 1.65 20.70 3.19
CA TYR A 328 2.70 21.69 3.44
C TYR A 328 2.99 21.86 4.94
N GLU A 329 1.93 22.00 5.74
CA GLU A 329 2.01 22.15 7.19
C GLU A 329 2.70 20.97 7.88
N GLU A 330 2.32 19.72 7.55
CA GLU A 330 2.96 18.53 8.12
C GLU A 330 4.45 18.47 7.74
N TYR A 331 4.80 18.83 6.52
CA TYR A 331 6.19 18.83 6.07
C TYR A 331 7.04 19.86 6.80
N ILE A 332 6.53 21.09 6.98
CA ILE A 332 7.24 22.15 7.71
C ILE A 332 7.41 21.75 9.18
N ASP A 333 6.35 21.26 9.83
CA ASP A 333 6.43 20.77 11.21
C ASP A 333 7.46 19.64 11.35
N ALA A 334 7.43 18.64 10.46
CA ALA A 334 8.37 17.53 10.46
C ALA A 334 9.82 18.00 10.24
N SER A 335 10.04 18.91 9.30
CA SER A 335 11.36 19.47 9.00
C SER A 335 11.92 20.24 10.20
N ASN A 336 11.08 21.08 10.81
CA ASN A 336 11.45 21.86 12.00
C ASN A 336 11.79 20.94 13.19
N ILE A 337 11.01 19.89 13.42
CA ILE A 337 11.27 18.89 14.46
C ILE A 337 12.60 18.18 14.24
N ILE A 338 12.90 17.73 13.01
CA ILE A 338 14.16 17.03 12.71
C ILE A 338 15.35 17.96 12.90
N ASN A 339 15.27 19.20 12.41
CA ASN A 339 16.35 20.18 12.54
C ASN A 339 16.61 20.59 14.01
N ALA A 340 15.56 20.64 14.82
CA ALA A 340 15.65 20.97 16.25
C ALA A 340 16.02 19.79 17.15
N ALA A 341 16.13 18.56 16.61
CA ALA A 341 16.47 17.34 17.36
C ALA A 341 17.95 17.23 17.75
N ASN A 342 18.57 18.35 18.14
CA ASN A 342 19.95 18.45 18.65
C ASN A 342 20.04 18.49 20.19
N GLY A 343 18.89 18.45 20.88
CA GLY A 343 18.80 18.42 22.34
C GLY A 343 18.69 19.79 23.02
N ASN A 344 18.80 20.90 22.28
CA ASN A 344 18.75 22.25 22.84
C ASN A 344 17.33 22.79 23.02
N ILE A 345 16.36 22.25 22.28
CA ILE A 345 14.95 22.71 22.29
C ILE A 345 14.05 21.51 22.58
N GLY A 346 13.13 21.67 23.55
CA GLY A 346 12.15 20.64 23.89
C GLY A 346 10.83 20.78 23.13
N VAL A 347 10.39 22.02 22.91
CA VAL A 347 9.13 22.36 22.26
C VAL A 347 9.28 23.59 21.37
N MET A 348 8.47 23.66 20.32
CA MET A 348 8.33 24.83 19.47
C MET A 348 6.87 25.01 19.03
N LYS A 349 6.49 26.25 18.75
CA LYS A 349 5.19 26.54 18.14
C LYS A 349 5.26 26.21 16.65
N SER A 350 4.22 25.57 16.10
CA SER A 350 4.13 25.38 14.64
C SER A 350 4.09 26.73 13.92
N ASP A 351 4.60 26.79 12.69
CA ASP A 351 4.64 28.01 11.87
C ASP A 351 3.23 28.55 11.60
N PHE A 352 2.24 27.65 11.53
CA PHE A 352 0.82 27.96 11.39
C PHE A 352 0.14 28.43 12.69
N ALA A 353 0.90 28.46 13.79
CA ALA A 353 0.47 28.94 15.09
C ALA A 353 -0.74 28.20 15.72
N ASN A 354 -1.12 27.04 15.19
CA ASN A 354 -2.31 26.28 15.56
C ASN A 354 -2.02 25.06 16.46
N LYS A 355 -0.75 24.63 16.56
CA LYS A 355 -0.33 23.48 17.38
C LYS A 355 1.07 23.67 17.99
N MET A 356 1.38 22.80 18.96
CA MET A 356 2.69 22.68 19.59
C MET A 356 3.44 21.48 19.00
N ASN A 357 4.69 21.69 18.62
CA ASN A 357 5.61 20.64 18.18
C ASN A 357 6.55 20.28 19.34
N GLU A 358 6.35 19.10 19.93
CA GLU A 358 7.27 18.55 20.93
C GLU A 358 8.37 17.75 20.20
N ILE A 359 9.63 18.17 20.35
CA ILE A 359 10.73 17.66 19.52
C ILE A 359 10.92 16.15 19.69
N LYS A 360 11.05 15.66 20.94
CA LYS A 360 11.30 14.24 21.20
C LYS A 360 10.07 13.36 20.89
N PRO A 361 8.85 13.65 21.38
CA PRO A 361 7.68 12.82 21.11
C PRO A 361 7.31 12.74 19.62
N HIS A 362 7.44 13.86 18.88
CA HIS A 362 7.08 13.90 17.47
C HIS A 362 8.21 13.51 16.52
N TYR A 363 9.42 13.23 17.01
CA TYR A 363 10.59 12.94 16.17
C TYR A 363 10.38 11.74 15.25
N TYR A 364 9.80 10.65 15.77
CA TYR A 364 9.54 9.45 14.98
C TYR A 364 8.47 9.71 13.91
N TRP A 365 7.41 10.45 14.25
CA TRP A 365 6.41 10.92 13.28
C TRP A 365 7.06 11.77 12.18
N ALA A 366 7.91 12.73 12.55
CA ALA A 366 8.57 13.63 11.61
C ALA A 366 9.45 12.87 10.60
N LYS A 367 10.22 11.87 11.06
CA LYS A 367 10.99 10.98 10.16
C LYS A 367 10.13 10.30 9.11
N ARG A 368 8.97 9.79 9.50
CA ARG A 368 8.02 9.14 8.59
C ARG A 368 7.45 10.12 7.57
N ILE A 369 7.10 11.33 8.01
CA ILE A 369 6.61 12.38 7.11
C ILE A 369 7.66 12.77 6.08
N ILE A 370 8.93 12.90 6.47
CA ILE A 370 10.02 13.20 5.51
C ILE A 370 10.26 12.05 4.52
N LEU A 371 10.12 10.78 4.95
CA LEU A 371 10.19 9.66 4.00
C LEU A 371 9.03 9.68 3.01
N LYS A 372 7.80 9.92 3.50
CA LYS A 372 6.62 10.05 2.63
C LYS A 372 6.73 11.23 1.68
N SER A 373 7.26 12.37 2.11
CA SER A 373 7.38 13.57 1.28
C SER A 373 8.29 13.37 0.08
N LYS A 374 9.34 12.52 0.20
CA LYS A 374 10.18 12.14 -0.94
C LYS A 374 9.39 11.37 -1.98
N LEU A 375 8.54 10.43 -1.55
CA LEU A 375 7.80 9.54 -2.43
C LEU A 375 6.56 10.20 -3.06
N TYR A 376 5.70 10.76 -2.21
CA TYR A 376 4.40 11.27 -2.61
C TYR A 376 4.41 12.79 -2.87
N GLY A 377 5.51 13.47 -2.57
CA GLY A 377 5.60 14.93 -2.67
C GLY A 377 4.98 15.67 -1.49
N VAL A 378 5.08 17.00 -1.55
CA VAL A 378 4.50 17.96 -0.61
C VAL A 378 3.65 18.93 -1.40
N LEU A 379 2.38 19.08 -1.03
CA LEU A 379 1.50 20.08 -1.65
C LEU A 379 1.93 21.50 -1.29
N HIS A 380 1.64 22.48 -2.15
CA HIS A 380 1.61 23.88 -1.69
C HIS A 380 0.46 24.09 -0.69
N GLU A 381 0.60 25.11 0.16
CA GLU A 381 -0.30 25.43 1.28
C GLU A 381 -1.77 25.57 0.85
N GLU A 382 -2.02 26.12 -0.34
CA GLU A 382 -3.36 26.33 -0.88
C GLU A 382 -4.05 25.05 -1.39
N PHE A 383 -3.30 23.97 -1.62
CA PHE A 383 -3.83 22.71 -2.15
C PHE A 383 -4.05 21.66 -1.07
N THR A 384 -5.03 20.79 -1.30
CA THR A 384 -5.28 19.62 -0.47
C THR A 384 -5.41 18.37 -1.34
N ASN A 385 -5.41 17.19 -0.71
CA ASN A 385 -5.57 15.91 -1.41
C ASN A 385 -6.85 15.84 -2.26
N ILE A 386 -7.85 16.65 -1.93
CA ILE A 386 -9.10 16.80 -2.68
C ILE A 386 -8.84 17.30 -4.11
N ASP A 387 -7.90 18.23 -4.31
CA ASP A 387 -7.57 18.73 -5.66
C ASP A 387 -7.03 17.63 -6.56
N LEU A 388 -6.19 16.75 -5.99
CA LEU A 388 -5.59 15.65 -6.72
C LEU A 388 -6.62 14.60 -7.11
N ILE A 389 -7.63 14.35 -6.26
CA ILE A 389 -8.71 13.39 -6.55
C ILE A 389 -9.69 13.96 -7.59
N LYS A 390 -9.93 15.29 -7.59
CA LYS A 390 -10.92 15.92 -8.47
C LYS A 390 -10.52 15.94 -9.93
N GLN A 391 -9.23 16.03 -10.26
CA GLN A 391 -8.81 16.12 -11.66
C GLN A 391 -9.13 14.81 -12.40
N GLU A 392 -10.32 14.78 -13.01
CA GLU A 392 -10.60 13.92 -14.15
C GLU A 392 -9.70 14.41 -15.28
N VAL A 393 -8.69 13.60 -15.60
CA VAL A 393 -7.92 13.78 -16.82
C VAL A 393 -8.90 13.50 -17.96
N TYR A 394 -9.36 14.56 -18.62
CA TYR A 394 -10.02 14.43 -19.91
C TYR A 394 -8.96 13.85 -20.87
N VAL A 395 -9.12 12.58 -21.23
CA VAL A 395 -8.42 11.97 -22.36
C VAL A 395 -9.18 12.27 -23.63
#